data_AF-A0A0D2G8P6-F1
#
_entry.id   AF-A0A0D2G8P6-F1
#
_cell.length_a   1.000
_cell.length_b   1.000
_cell.length_c   1.000
_cell.angle_alpha   90.00
_cell.angle_beta   90.00
_cell.angle_gamma   90.00
#
_symmetry.space_group_name_H-M   'P 1'
#
loop_
_entity.id
_entity.type
_entity.pdbx_description
1 polymer ?
#
loop_
_entity_poly.entity_id
_entity_poly.type
_entity_poly.pdbx_seq_one_letter_code
_entity_poly.pdbx_strand_id
1 'polypeptide(L)'
;MTDSQRQLSLWLTVEQTLHHILIDRMVLFPYSSPALLSTKDVASFFDPPRSSSECGRKQSSSVVVSLVTDFLSSSSSSPTYSWPHLKLSPAEHDDLNKCVPAEKFEGFRRYYFVATQTFSVGIETKTHAVVNAALSFVIFSRIKNLANEHPDTAIGRFAAKIMAQGSGDIDLEELLTKNSHNPDGSFAYKGAKYPGTVIELAHSQPKEALQHLA
;
A
#
# COMPACT_ATOMS: atom_id res chain seq x y z
N MET A 1 -6.66 9.54 -27.80
CA MET A 1 -6.61 8.54 -26.73
C MET A 1 -6.51 9.27 -25.41
N THR A 2 -7.50 9.15 -24.52
CA THR A 2 -7.47 9.78 -23.18
C THR A 2 -6.43 9.08 -22.29
N ASP A 3 -6.00 9.71 -21.19
CA ASP A 3 -5.08 9.05 -20.25
C ASP A 3 -5.71 7.80 -19.63
N SER A 4 -7.03 7.80 -19.40
CA SER A 4 -7.78 6.61 -18.98
C SER A 4 -7.70 5.48 -20.02
N GLN A 5 -7.78 5.79 -21.32
CA GLN A 5 -7.61 4.78 -22.37
C GLN A 5 -6.18 4.22 -22.39
N ARG A 6 -5.16 5.04 -22.12
CA ARG A 6 -3.76 4.60 -22.03
C ARG A 6 -3.54 3.68 -20.82
N GLN A 7 -4.10 4.04 -19.67
CA GLN A 7 -4.09 3.19 -18.48
C GLN A 7 -4.75 1.84 -18.75
N LEU A 8 -5.91 1.83 -19.41
CA LEU A 8 -6.60 0.58 -19.78
C LEU A 8 -5.76 -0.30 -20.72
N SER A 9 -5.13 0.28 -21.74
CA SER A 9 -4.25 -0.46 -22.66
C SER A 9 -3.01 -1.02 -21.97
N LEU A 10 -2.43 -0.28 -21.03
CA LEU A 10 -1.32 -0.76 -20.22
C LEU A 10 -1.78 -1.91 -19.32
N TRP A 11 -2.94 -1.75 -18.68
CA TRP A 11 -3.54 -2.75 -17.80
C TRP A 11 -3.78 -4.08 -18.52
N LEU A 12 -4.37 -4.05 -19.72
CA LEU A 12 -4.55 -5.25 -20.57
C LEU A 12 -3.21 -5.93 -20.89
N THR A 13 -2.13 -5.16 -21.08
CA THR A 13 -0.80 -5.73 -21.36
C THR A 13 -0.19 -6.38 -20.11
N VAL A 14 -0.39 -5.78 -18.94
CA VAL A 14 0.06 -6.37 -17.66
C VAL A 14 -0.75 -7.63 -17.36
N GLU A 15 -2.08 -7.61 -17.52
CA GLU A 15 -2.96 -8.76 -17.33
C GLU A 15 -2.56 -9.94 -18.23
N GLN A 16 -2.28 -9.69 -19.52
CA GLN A 16 -1.73 -10.71 -20.43
C GLN A 16 -0.39 -11.28 -19.93
N THR A 17 0.49 -10.42 -19.40
CA THR A 17 1.77 -10.87 -18.84
C THR A 17 1.57 -11.77 -17.62
N LEU A 18 0.57 -11.48 -16.79
CA LEU A 18 0.26 -12.26 -15.58
C LEU A 18 -0.40 -13.60 -15.87
N HIS A 19 -1.28 -13.65 -16.87
CA HIS A 19 -1.83 -14.91 -17.35
C HIS A 19 -0.75 -15.91 -17.77
N HIS A 20 0.38 -15.42 -18.29
CA HIS A 20 1.53 -16.25 -18.65
C HIS A 20 2.38 -16.70 -17.44
N ILE A 21 2.23 -16.10 -16.26
CA ILE A 21 3.05 -16.38 -15.07
C ILE A 21 2.37 -17.37 -14.10
N LEU A 22 1.17 -17.88 -14.41
CA LEU A 22 0.45 -18.87 -13.57
C LEU A 22 0.24 -18.39 -12.12
N ILE A 23 -0.15 -17.14 -11.92
CA ILE A 23 -0.48 -16.62 -10.58
C ILE A 23 -1.99 -16.48 -10.43
N ASP A 24 -2.67 -17.56 -10.03
CA ASP A 24 -4.12 -17.59 -9.70
C ASP A 24 -4.52 -16.71 -8.49
N ARG A 25 -3.55 -16.00 -7.88
CA ARG A 25 -3.72 -15.31 -6.58
C ARG A 25 -3.32 -13.83 -6.60
N MET A 26 -3.29 -13.22 -7.78
CA MET A 26 -2.95 -11.80 -7.90
C MET A 26 -4.20 -10.98 -8.20
N VAL A 27 -4.31 -9.81 -7.56
CA VAL A 27 -5.35 -8.84 -7.89
C VAL A 27 -4.67 -7.53 -8.26
N LEU A 28 -4.99 -7.02 -9.46
CA LEU A 28 -4.53 -5.72 -9.93
C LEU A 28 -5.67 -4.72 -9.88
N PHE A 29 -5.43 -3.58 -9.25
CA PHE A 29 -6.41 -2.51 -9.16
C PHE A 29 -5.95 -1.31 -10.00
N PRO A 30 -6.68 -0.95 -11.07
CA PRO A 30 -6.45 0.31 -11.76
C PRO A 30 -7.05 1.45 -10.93
N TYR A 31 -6.21 2.33 -10.36
CA TYR A 31 -6.69 3.59 -9.78
C TYR A 31 -7.14 4.53 -10.91
N SER A 32 -8.45 4.67 -11.08
CA SER A 32 -9.05 5.62 -12.02
C SER A 32 -9.17 7.00 -11.36
N SER A 33 -8.60 8.04 -11.99
CA SER A 33 -8.47 9.41 -11.47
C SER A 33 -9.83 10.07 -11.11
N PRO A 34 -9.95 10.81 -9.98
CA PRO A 34 -11.13 11.59 -9.68
C PRO A 34 -11.09 12.94 -10.41
N ALA A 35 -11.99 13.09 -11.38
CA ALA A 35 -12.61 14.40 -11.59
C ALA A 35 -13.49 14.73 -10.37
N LEU A 36 -13.59 15.95 -9.84
CA LEU A 36 -12.81 17.19 -9.91
C LEU A 36 -13.34 17.96 -8.67
N LEU A 37 -12.81 17.70 -7.47
CA LEU A 37 -13.25 18.39 -6.25
C LEU A 37 -12.21 19.39 -5.78
N SER A 38 -12.51 20.64 -6.13
CA SER A 38 -12.03 21.87 -5.56
C SER A 38 -12.78 22.16 -4.26
N THR A 39 -12.06 22.34 -3.15
CA THR A 39 -12.41 23.23 -2.03
C THR A 39 -11.08 23.63 -1.37
N LYS A 40 -10.57 24.84 -1.58
CA LYS A 40 -10.92 26.08 -0.86
C LYS A 40 -10.30 26.16 0.55
N ASP A 41 -9.57 27.26 0.72
CA ASP A 41 -9.19 27.93 1.96
C ASP A 41 -8.07 27.31 2.82
N VAL A 42 -6.86 27.57 2.33
CA VAL A 42 -5.63 27.73 3.11
C VAL A 42 -5.80 28.88 4.10
N ALA A 43 -5.87 28.59 5.40
CA ALA A 43 -5.46 29.52 6.46
C ALA A 43 -5.48 28.87 7.84
N SER A 44 -4.31 28.49 8.33
CA SER A 44 -3.75 28.91 9.64
C SER A 44 -2.47 28.06 9.84
N PHE A 45 -1.25 28.55 9.60
CA PHE A 45 -0.62 29.67 10.30
C PHE A 45 -0.67 29.42 11.82
N PHE A 46 0.46 29.01 12.40
CA PHE A 46 0.73 28.83 13.84
C PHE A 46 0.10 27.57 14.46
N ASP A 47 0.75 26.66 15.17
CA ASP A 47 1.91 26.61 16.09
C ASP A 47 2.07 25.11 16.50
N PRO A 48 2.88 24.66 17.48
CA PRO A 48 4.20 25.04 18.02
C PRO A 48 5.13 23.77 18.07
N PRO A 49 6.35 23.79 18.66
CA PRO A 49 7.09 22.54 18.86
C PRO A 49 6.47 21.65 19.96
N ARG A 50 6.74 20.34 19.86
CA ARG A 50 6.36 19.28 20.79
C ARG A 50 6.66 19.62 22.26
N SER A 51 5.74 19.25 23.16
CA SER A 51 6.11 18.67 24.46
C SER A 51 5.10 17.61 24.95
N SER A 52 5.61 16.36 25.00
CA SER A 52 5.40 15.28 25.99
C SER A 52 3.99 14.85 26.49
N SER A 53 3.72 13.54 26.30
CA SER A 53 2.89 12.62 27.11
C SER A 53 1.37 12.52 26.86
N GLU A 54 0.96 11.98 25.70
CA GLU A 54 -0.47 11.63 25.46
C GLU A 54 -0.82 10.13 25.53
N CYS A 55 0.14 9.21 25.59
CA CYS A 55 -0.14 7.75 25.60
C CYS A 55 -0.86 7.21 26.86
N GLY A 56 -1.41 8.07 27.72
CA GLY A 56 -1.86 7.71 29.07
C GLY A 56 -3.34 7.90 29.40
N ARG A 57 -4.24 8.23 28.46
CA ARG A 57 -5.63 8.66 28.82
C ARG A 57 -6.80 7.74 28.47
N LYS A 58 -6.61 6.60 27.77
CA LYS A 58 -7.72 5.66 27.51
C LYS A 58 -7.29 4.21 27.79
N GLN A 59 -8.04 3.50 28.63
CA GLN A 59 -7.77 2.08 28.92
C GLN A 59 -7.72 1.23 27.64
N SER A 60 -8.58 1.52 26.65
CA SER A 60 -8.60 0.81 25.37
C SER A 60 -7.31 0.95 24.58
N SER A 61 -6.74 2.16 24.46
CA SER A 61 -5.51 2.36 23.70
C SER A 61 -4.30 1.69 24.35
N SER A 62 -4.25 1.64 25.68
CA SER A 62 -3.17 0.92 26.40
C SER A 62 -3.16 -0.59 26.11
N VAL A 63 -4.33 -1.23 25.97
CA VAL A 63 -4.44 -2.66 25.65
C VAL A 63 -4.00 -2.94 24.23
N VAL A 64 -4.44 -2.12 23.26
CA VAL A 64 -4.06 -2.24 21.85
C VAL A 64 -2.54 -2.09 21.67
N VAL A 65 -1.95 -1.06 22.28
CA VAL A 65 -0.50 -0.82 22.22
C VAL A 65 0.27 -1.99 22.83
N SER A 66 -0.18 -2.55 23.95
CA SER A 66 0.43 -3.74 24.56
C SER A 66 0.36 -4.94 23.62
N LEU A 67 -0.82 -5.26 23.07
CA LEU A 67 -1.01 -6.41 22.18
C LEU A 67 -0.11 -6.33 20.93
N VAL A 68 -0.04 -5.16 20.30
CA VAL A 68 0.84 -4.97 19.13
C VAL A 68 2.31 -5.07 19.55
N THR A 69 2.71 -4.45 20.66
CA THR A 69 4.10 -4.51 21.15
C THR A 69 4.53 -5.95 21.49
N ASP A 70 3.65 -6.73 22.11
CA ASP A 70 3.87 -8.14 22.45
C ASP A 70 3.99 -9.00 21.18
N PHE A 71 3.14 -8.75 20.18
CA PHE A 71 3.22 -9.41 18.88
C PHE A 71 4.56 -9.11 18.18
N LEU A 72 4.96 -7.84 18.10
CA LEU A 72 6.21 -7.42 17.45
C LEU A 72 7.43 -8.04 18.15
N SER A 73 7.42 -8.08 19.48
CA SER A 73 8.52 -8.62 20.28
C SER A 73 8.62 -10.15 20.18
N SER A 74 7.50 -10.87 20.26
CA SER A 74 7.46 -12.34 20.16
C SER A 74 7.84 -12.83 18.76
N SER A 75 7.29 -12.19 17.73
CA SER A 75 7.53 -12.50 16.31
C SER A 75 8.98 -12.35 15.88
N SER A 76 9.71 -11.39 16.49
CA SER A 76 11.14 -11.18 16.21
C SER A 76 12.00 -12.36 16.65
N SER A 77 11.56 -13.12 17.67
CA SER A 77 12.31 -14.26 18.24
C SER A 77 11.87 -15.62 17.69
N SER A 78 10.59 -15.76 17.34
CA SER A 78 10.00 -16.96 16.76
C SER A 78 8.89 -16.51 15.81
N PRO A 79 9.17 -16.39 14.50
CA PRO A 79 8.20 -15.93 13.52
C PRO A 79 6.97 -16.84 13.52
N THR A 80 5.90 -16.38 14.19
CA THR A 80 4.60 -17.01 14.10
C THR A 80 3.93 -16.39 12.88
N TYR A 81 3.58 -17.20 11.88
CA TYR A 81 2.86 -16.72 10.71
C TYR A 81 1.40 -16.46 11.06
N SER A 82 1.15 -15.43 11.85
CA SER A 82 -0.16 -14.91 12.16
C SER A 82 -0.23 -13.45 11.75
N TRP A 83 -1.42 -13.07 11.27
CA TRP A 83 -1.77 -11.68 11.01
C TRP A 83 -2.80 -11.31 12.08
N PRO A 84 -2.42 -10.68 13.22
CA PRO A 84 -3.40 -10.22 14.18
C PRO A 84 -4.26 -9.16 13.52
N HIS A 85 -5.57 -9.36 13.57
CA HIS A 85 -6.56 -8.40 13.10
C HIS A 85 -7.21 -7.76 14.33
N LEU A 86 -6.97 -6.46 14.52
CA LEU A 86 -7.50 -5.68 15.63
C LEU A 86 -8.57 -4.73 15.12
N LYS A 87 -9.69 -4.63 15.83
CA LYS A 87 -10.69 -3.60 15.56
C LYS A 87 -10.30 -2.32 16.28
N LEU A 88 -9.84 -1.32 15.51
CA LEU A 88 -9.37 -0.03 16.02
C LEU A 88 -10.20 1.09 15.42
N SER A 89 -10.77 1.94 16.27
CA SER A 89 -11.29 3.24 15.82
C SER A 89 -10.15 4.11 15.25
N PRO A 90 -10.46 5.13 14.43
CA PRO A 90 -9.43 6.06 13.94
C PRO A 90 -8.60 6.70 15.06
N ALA A 91 -9.22 6.99 16.21
CA ALA A 91 -8.53 7.54 17.37
C ALA A 91 -7.58 6.52 18.02
N GLU A 92 -7.95 5.25 18.10
CA GLU A 92 -7.08 4.20 18.62
C GLU A 92 -5.92 3.88 17.67
N HIS A 93 -6.15 3.96 16.35
CA HIS A 93 -5.09 3.85 15.35
C HIS A 93 -4.11 5.04 15.41
N ASP A 94 -4.63 6.26 15.57
CA ASP A 94 -3.80 7.46 15.79
C ASP A 94 -2.97 7.31 17.08
N ASP A 95 -3.59 6.82 18.17
CA ASP A 95 -2.89 6.53 19.44
C ASP A 95 -1.82 5.44 19.25
N LEU A 96 -2.12 4.36 18.52
CA LEU A 96 -1.17 3.30 18.22
C LEU A 96 0.07 3.85 17.48
N ASN A 97 -0.13 4.66 16.44
CA ASN A 97 0.96 5.28 15.67
C ASN A 97 1.75 6.31 16.48
N LYS A 98 1.12 6.98 17.45
CA LYS A 98 1.80 7.88 18.39
C LYS A 98 2.63 7.10 19.42
N CYS A 99 2.15 5.94 19.88
CA CYS A 99 2.72 5.21 21.01
C CYS A 99 3.71 4.11 20.64
N VAL A 100 3.57 3.51 19.45
CA VAL A 100 4.51 2.51 18.93
C VAL A 100 5.36 3.16 17.84
N PRO A 101 6.67 3.39 18.09
CA PRO A 101 7.52 4.09 17.13
C PRO A 101 7.71 3.27 15.86
N ALA A 102 7.89 3.94 14.72
CA ALA A 102 7.89 3.31 13.40
C ALA A 102 8.96 2.21 13.27
N GLU A 103 10.11 2.39 13.92
CA GLU A 103 11.21 1.41 13.92
C GLU A 103 10.81 0.05 14.52
N LYS A 104 9.80 0.01 15.40
CA LYS A 104 9.30 -1.26 15.97
C LYS A 104 8.55 -2.11 14.94
N PHE A 105 8.08 -1.50 13.85
CA PHE A 105 7.44 -2.19 12.73
C PHE A 105 8.43 -2.59 11.63
N GLU A 106 9.74 -2.36 11.80
CA GLU A 106 10.73 -2.77 10.79
C GLU A 106 10.66 -4.30 10.55
N GLY A 107 10.52 -4.70 9.29
CA GLY A 107 10.30 -6.11 8.90
C GLY A 107 8.86 -6.61 9.04
N PHE A 108 7.96 -5.79 9.57
CA PHE A 108 6.53 -6.06 9.65
C PHE A 108 5.77 -5.28 8.58
N ARG A 109 4.77 -5.92 7.99
CA ARG A 109 3.73 -5.29 7.19
C ARG A 109 2.62 -4.85 8.12
N ARG A 110 2.02 -3.69 7.84
CA ARG A 110 0.89 -3.15 8.60
C ARG A 110 -0.15 -2.57 7.64
N TYR A 111 -1.42 -2.78 7.97
CA TYR A 111 -2.55 -2.27 7.22
C TYR A 111 -3.57 -1.69 8.17
N TYR A 112 -4.15 -0.54 7.82
CA TYR A 112 -5.32 -0.03 8.52
C TYR A 112 -6.38 0.41 7.53
N PHE A 113 -7.55 -0.23 7.63
CA PHE A 113 -8.71 0.05 6.80
C PHE A 113 -9.77 0.77 7.63
N VAL A 114 -9.93 2.08 7.41
CA VAL A 114 -10.90 2.92 8.14
C VAL A 114 -12.34 2.42 7.94
N ALA A 115 -12.67 1.98 6.72
CA ALA A 115 -14.02 1.50 6.39
C ALA A 115 -14.46 0.32 7.27
N THR A 116 -13.53 -0.57 7.62
CA THR A 116 -13.80 -1.74 8.46
C THR A 116 -13.26 -1.59 9.88
N GLN A 117 -12.58 -0.48 10.17
CA GLN A 117 -11.83 -0.22 11.40
C GLN A 117 -10.89 -1.37 11.75
N THR A 118 -10.22 -1.94 10.75
CA THR A 118 -9.37 -3.13 10.92
C THR A 118 -7.91 -2.75 10.77
N PHE A 119 -7.15 -2.92 11.84
CA PHE A 119 -5.70 -2.91 11.82
C PHE A 119 -5.18 -4.33 11.70
N SER A 120 -4.24 -4.56 10.80
CA SER A 120 -3.58 -5.85 10.63
C SER A 120 -2.06 -5.64 10.66
N VAL A 121 -1.34 -6.51 11.33
CA VAL A 121 0.13 -6.51 11.34
C VAL A 121 0.64 -7.92 11.03
N GLY A 122 1.78 -8.08 10.38
CA GLY A 122 2.28 -9.40 10.01
C GLY A 122 3.74 -9.37 9.59
N ILE A 123 4.39 -10.51 9.56
CA ILE A 123 5.78 -10.62 9.10
C ILE A 123 5.79 -10.95 7.60
N GLU A 124 6.60 -10.22 6.83
CA GLU A 124 6.85 -10.60 5.44
C GLU A 124 7.62 -11.92 5.38
N THR A 125 7.12 -12.90 4.63
CA THR A 125 7.84 -14.16 4.46
C THR A 125 8.92 -14.02 3.39
N LYS A 126 10.04 -14.73 3.52
CA LYS A 126 11.10 -14.74 2.47
C LYS A 126 10.54 -15.11 1.09
N THR A 127 9.63 -16.08 1.04
CA THR A 127 8.99 -16.50 -0.20
C THR A 127 8.16 -15.37 -0.80
N HIS A 128 7.36 -14.69 0.00
CA HIS A 128 6.55 -13.57 -0.45
C HIS A 128 7.43 -12.41 -0.95
N ALA A 129 8.47 -12.02 -0.20
CA ALA A 129 9.43 -11.00 -0.62
C ALA A 129 10.09 -11.32 -1.97
N VAL A 130 10.54 -12.57 -2.17
CA VAL A 130 11.16 -13.02 -3.43
C VAL A 130 10.17 -12.99 -4.59
N VAL A 131 8.95 -13.52 -4.38
CA VAL A 131 7.91 -13.53 -5.42
C VAL A 131 7.51 -12.10 -5.79
N ASN A 132 7.31 -11.22 -4.81
CA ASN A 132 7.00 -9.82 -5.03
C ASN A 132 8.11 -9.11 -5.83
N ALA A 133 9.37 -9.27 -5.44
CA ALA A 133 10.50 -8.68 -6.16
C ALA A 133 10.58 -9.18 -7.61
N ALA A 134 10.44 -10.49 -7.83
CA ALA A 134 10.46 -11.09 -9.17
C ALA A 134 9.30 -10.58 -10.04
N LEU A 135 8.10 -10.53 -9.47
CA LEU A 135 6.90 -10.03 -10.14
C LEU A 135 7.02 -8.56 -10.54
N SER A 136 7.42 -7.71 -9.58
CA SER A 136 7.65 -6.28 -9.80
C SER A 136 8.70 -6.05 -10.90
N PHE A 137 9.78 -6.85 -10.90
CA PHE A 137 10.79 -6.82 -11.95
C PHE A 137 10.21 -7.17 -13.33
N VAL A 138 9.49 -8.29 -13.46
CA VAL A 138 8.92 -8.73 -14.74
C VAL A 138 7.95 -7.69 -15.32
N ILE A 139 7.06 -7.14 -14.49
CA ILE A 139 6.11 -6.10 -14.93
C ILE A 139 6.86 -4.85 -15.37
N PHE A 140 7.82 -4.38 -14.57
CA PHE A 140 8.58 -3.17 -14.91
C PHE A 140 9.39 -3.35 -16.20
N SER A 141 10.05 -4.51 -16.37
CA SER A 141 10.76 -4.85 -17.60
C SER A 141 9.83 -4.81 -18.82
N ARG A 142 8.61 -5.35 -18.71
CA ARG A 142 7.62 -5.28 -19.80
C ARG A 142 7.23 -3.84 -20.14
N ILE A 143 7.02 -3.00 -19.13
CA ILE A 143 6.73 -1.58 -19.32
C ILE A 143 7.90 -0.87 -20.02
N LYS A 144 9.15 -1.16 -19.65
CA LYS A 144 10.32 -0.60 -20.33
C LYS A 144 10.49 -1.11 -21.76
N ASN A 145 10.16 -2.36 -22.03
CA ASN A 145 10.14 -2.89 -23.40
C ASN A 145 9.12 -2.15 -24.27
N LEU A 146 7.90 -1.89 -23.77
CA LEU A 146 6.90 -1.08 -24.50
C LEU A 146 7.40 0.34 -24.82
N ALA A 147 8.15 0.95 -23.89
CA ALA A 147 8.75 2.27 -24.11
C ALA A 147 9.80 2.24 -25.25
N ASN A 148 10.58 1.16 -25.33
CA ASN A 148 11.66 0.99 -26.30
C ASN A 148 11.19 0.51 -27.68
N GLU A 149 10.18 -0.37 -27.72
CA GLU A 149 9.63 -0.94 -28.96
C GLU A 149 8.75 0.08 -29.71
N HIS A 150 8.15 1.03 -29.00
CA HIS A 150 7.17 1.97 -29.56
C HIS A 150 7.39 3.44 -29.18
N PRO A 151 8.62 3.99 -29.28
CA PRO A 151 8.98 5.30 -28.70
C PRO A 151 8.16 6.47 -29.25
N ASP A 152 7.77 6.40 -30.53
CA ASP A 152 7.01 7.45 -31.22
C ASP A 152 5.49 7.32 -31.06
N THR A 153 5.03 6.28 -30.38
CA THR A 153 3.61 6.08 -30.09
C THR A 153 3.21 6.75 -28.77
N ALA A 154 1.92 7.01 -28.61
CA ALA A 154 1.39 7.50 -27.34
C ALA A 154 1.62 6.50 -26.19
N ILE A 155 1.60 5.20 -26.48
CA ILE A 155 1.81 4.12 -25.50
C ILE A 155 3.26 4.08 -25.04
N GLY A 156 4.22 4.08 -25.97
CA GLY A 156 5.65 4.08 -25.60
C GLY A 156 6.05 5.33 -24.83
N ARG A 157 5.56 6.51 -25.24
CA ARG A 157 5.76 7.76 -24.46
C ARG A 157 5.14 7.72 -23.06
N PHE A 158 4.00 7.03 -22.88
CA PHE A 158 3.40 6.85 -21.56
C PHE A 158 4.21 5.87 -20.72
N ALA A 159 4.55 4.70 -21.27
CA ALA A 159 5.37 3.68 -20.61
C ALA A 159 6.75 4.21 -20.19
N ALA A 160 7.37 5.07 -21.00
CA ALA A 160 8.64 5.73 -20.68
C ALA A 160 8.56 6.57 -19.39
N LYS A 161 7.37 7.12 -19.07
CA LYS A 161 7.13 7.93 -17.87
C LYS A 161 6.84 7.11 -16.63
N ILE A 162 6.59 5.82 -16.75
CA ILE A 162 6.30 4.95 -15.61
C ILE A 162 7.59 4.63 -14.84
N MET A 163 7.50 4.73 -13.52
CA MET A 163 8.53 4.41 -12.55
C MET A 163 7.98 3.35 -11.59
N ALA A 164 8.83 2.38 -11.22
CA ALA A 164 8.55 1.52 -10.09
C ALA A 164 8.80 2.31 -8.79
N GLN A 165 7.82 2.34 -7.89
CA GLN A 165 7.94 2.97 -6.57
C GLN A 165 8.26 1.95 -5.48
N GLY A 166 8.13 0.64 -5.76
CA GLY A 166 8.37 -0.43 -4.81
C GLY A 166 7.24 -0.59 -3.80
N SER A 167 7.53 -1.25 -2.68
CA SER A 167 6.64 -1.30 -1.52
C SER A 167 6.92 -0.09 -0.62
N GLY A 168 5.98 0.83 -0.51
CA GLY A 168 6.09 1.98 0.39
C GLY A 168 4.71 2.48 0.76
N ASP A 169 4.58 3.06 1.96
CA ASP A 169 3.33 3.60 2.48
C ASP A 169 2.71 4.56 1.42
N ILE A 170 1.56 4.19 0.85
CA ILE A 170 0.78 5.11 0.03
C ILE A 170 -0.08 5.90 0.99
N ASP A 171 0.26 7.17 1.17
CA ASP A 171 -0.60 8.08 1.88
C ASP A 171 -1.82 8.42 1.01
N LEU A 172 -2.95 7.79 1.34
CA LEU A 172 -4.24 8.02 0.70
C LEU A 172 -4.99 9.17 1.37
N GLU A 173 -4.31 10.10 2.07
CA GLU A 173 -4.90 11.18 2.87
C GLU A 173 -6.00 12.00 2.16
N GLU A 174 -6.01 12.08 0.83
CA GLU A 174 -7.07 12.77 0.08
C GLU A 174 -8.21 11.84 -0.39
N LEU A 175 -7.98 10.53 -0.42
CA LEU A 175 -8.97 9.50 -0.72
C LEU A 175 -9.72 9.10 0.56
N LEU A 176 -10.39 10.10 1.12
CA LEU A 176 -11.55 10.02 2.02
C LEU A 176 -11.42 9.23 3.33
N THR A 177 -10.27 8.66 3.64
CA THR A 177 -10.07 7.84 4.83
C THR A 177 -8.59 7.77 5.13
N LYS A 178 -8.19 7.99 6.39
CA LYS A 178 -6.83 7.75 6.93
C LYS A 178 -6.41 6.27 6.82
N ASN A 179 -6.46 5.69 5.63
CA ASN A 179 -5.97 4.36 5.36
C ASN A 179 -4.46 4.47 5.21
N SER A 180 -3.75 3.61 5.92
CA SER A 180 -2.33 3.38 5.69
C SER A 180 -2.22 2.01 5.04
N HIS A 181 -1.66 2.00 3.83
CA HIS A 181 -1.51 0.80 3.02
C HIS A 181 -0.10 0.71 2.47
N ASN A 182 0.50 -0.47 2.66
CA ASN A 182 1.87 -0.76 2.26
C ASN A 182 1.83 -1.83 1.18
N PRO A 183 1.55 -1.45 -0.08
CA PRO A 183 1.43 -2.41 -1.15
C PRO A 183 2.73 -3.18 -1.36
N ASP A 184 2.63 -4.36 -1.94
CA ASP A 184 3.79 -5.17 -2.27
C ASP A 184 4.60 -4.55 -3.42
N GLY A 185 3.91 -3.96 -4.39
CA GLY A 185 4.54 -3.19 -5.46
C GLY A 185 3.64 -2.09 -5.96
N SER A 186 4.24 -1.04 -6.54
CA SER A 186 3.48 0.04 -7.13
C SER A 186 4.20 0.68 -8.32
N PHE A 187 3.40 1.13 -9.29
CA PHE A 187 3.86 1.84 -10.47
C PHE A 187 3.13 3.18 -10.60
N ALA A 188 3.91 4.25 -10.73
CA ALA A 188 3.40 5.59 -10.94
C ALA A 188 4.02 6.18 -12.21
N TYR A 189 3.26 7.02 -12.91
CA TYR A 189 3.89 7.90 -13.89
C TYR A 189 4.59 9.05 -13.17
N LYS A 190 5.67 9.59 -13.76
CA LYS A 190 6.40 10.73 -13.21
C LYS A 190 5.47 11.93 -12.99
N GLY A 191 5.32 12.35 -11.74
CA GLY A 191 4.46 13.46 -11.33
C GLY A 191 3.05 13.07 -10.93
N ALA A 192 2.71 11.77 -10.89
CA ALA A 192 1.46 11.31 -10.31
C ALA A 192 1.45 11.53 -8.80
N LYS A 193 0.30 11.96 -8.25
CA LYS A 193 0.10 12.03 -6.79
C LYS A 193 -0.03 10.63 -6.17
N TYR A 194 -0.63 9.70 -6.91
CA TYR A 194 -0.86 8.32 -6.50
C TYR A 194 -0.33 7.36 -7.57
N PRO A 195 0.06 6.12 -7.20
CA PRO A 195 0.37 5.11 -8.18
C PRO A 195 -0.86 4.79 -9.04
N GLY A 196 -0.62 4.57 -10.34
CA GLY A 196 -1.68 4.15 -11.27
C GLY A 196 -1.94 2.65 -11.21
N THR A 197 -1.01 1.89 -10.64
CA THR A 197 -1.11 0.44 -10.44
C THR A 197 -0.49 0.06 -9.13
N VAL A 198 -1.21 -0.74 -8.36
CA VAL A 198 -0.79 -1.35 -7.11
C VAL A 198 -0.81 -2.86 -7.29
N ILE A 199 0.20 -3.54 -6.74
CA ILE A 199 0.34 -5.00 -6.69
C ILE A 199 0.17 -5.42 -5.23
N GLU A 200 -0.75 -6.35 -5.01
CA GLU A 200 -0.86 -7.11 -3.76
C GLU A 200 -0.61 -8.60 -4.03
N LEU A 201 0.18 -9.22 -3.17
CA LEU A 201 0.50 -10.63 -3.17
C LEU A 201 0.00 -11.27 -1.86
N ALA A 202 -0.90 -12.25 -1.97
CA ALA A 202 -1.47 -12.91 -0.81
C ALA A 202 -0.43 -13.70 -0.01
N HIS A 203 -0.35 -13.46 1.31
CA HIS A 203 0.40 -14.31 2.24
C HIS A 203 -0.36 -15.61 2.55
N SER A 204 -0.45 -16.55 1.60
CA SER A 204 -1.23 -17.80 1.72
C SER A 204 -2.70 -17.64 2.16
N GLN A 205 -3.20 -16.39 2.19
CA GLN A 205 -4.54 -16.07 2.63
C GLN A 205 -5.58 -16.64 1.66
N PRO A 206 -6.81 -16.94 2.14
CA PRO A 206 -7.92 -17.30 1.27
C PRO A 206 -8.13 -16.23 0.20
N LYS A 207 -8.57 -16.64 -1.00
CA LYS A 207 -8.80 -15.74 -2.15
C LYS A 207 -9.77 -14.60 -1.79
N GLU A 208 -10.69 -14.87 -0.88
CA GLU A 208 -11.69 -13.94 -0.37
C GLU A 208 -11.05 -12.78 0.41
N ALA A 209 -9.93 -13.03 1.11
CA ALA A 209 -9.22 -11.99 1.85
C ALA A 209 -8.51 -10.99 0.91
N LEU A 210 -8.10 -11.42 -0.29
CA LEU A 210 -7.43 -10.56 -1.27
C LEU A 210 -8.30 -9.39 -1.74
N GLN A 211 -9.61 -9.58 -1.83
CA GLN A 211 -10.54 -8.52 -2.22
C GLN A 211 -10.61 -7.38 -1.19
N HIS A 212 -10.15 -7.63 0.04
CA HIS A 212 -10.10 -6.63 1.11
C HIS A 212 -8.72 -6.00 1.28
N LEU A 213 -7.69 -6.51 0.60
CA LEU A 213 -6.31 -6.00 0.69
C LEU A 213 -6.03 -4.84 -0.28
N ALA A 214 -6.98 -4.46 -1.12
CA ALA A 214 -6.81 -3.43 -2.14
C ALA A 214 -8.10 -2.66 -2.40
#